data_AF-A0A1Y4NK44-F1
#
_entry.id   AF-A0A1Y4NK44-F1
#
_cell.length_a   1.000
_cell.length_b   1.000
_cell.length_c   1.000
_cell.angle_alpha   90.00
_cell.angle_beta   90.00
_cell.angle_gamma   90.00
#
_symmetry.space_group_name_H-M   'P 1'
#
loop_
_entity.id
_entity.type
_entity.pdbx_description
1 polymer ?
#
loop_
_entity_poly.entity_id
_entity_poly.type
_entity_poly.pdbx_seq_one_letter_code
_entity_poly.pdbx_strand_id
1 'polypeptide(L)'
;MADLTELKNIVRKGIVQSVDTGAMKARVKFPDKGGIISGDLHILARPRAVVPGGNDRSGNRTAGTSLTYDKNDTARTESHSHAAYITNWTPTVGSMVLCLMIPDGDGEGYILGGIQ
;
A
#
# COMPACT_ATOMS: atom_id res chain seq x y z
N MET A 1 20.73 4.10 -27.77
CA MET A 1 21.31 4.21 -26.42
C MET A 1 20.38 5.12 -25.64
N ALA A 2 19.78 4.64 -24.54
CA ALA A 2 19.06 5.55 -23.66
C ALA A 2 20.05 6.61 -23.15
N ASP A 3 19.70 7.88 -23.25
CA ASP A 3 20.55 8.96 -22.78
C ASP A 3 20.66 8.90 -21.25
N LEU A 4 21.83 9.18 -20.69
CA LEU A 4 22.02 9.22 -19.23
C LEU A 4 21.06 10.21 -18.56
N THR A 5 20.61 11.23 -19.30
CA THR A 5 19.58 12.17 -18.89
C THR A 5 18.21 11.50 -18.67
N GLU A 6 17.81 10.56 -19.52
CA GLU A 6 16.56 9.80 -19.38
C GLU A 6 16.61 8.92 -18.12
N LEU A 7 17.72 8.25 -17.88
CA LEU A 7 17.91 7.40 -16.69
C LEU A 7 17.77 8.20 -15.38
N LYS A 8 18.30 9.43 -15.35
CA LYS A 8 18.16 10.34 -14.19
C LYS A 8 16.73 10.79 -13.93
N ASN A 9 15.83 10.64 -14.91
CA ASN A 9 14.45 11.08 -14.84
C ASN A 9 13.46 9.96 -14.49
N ILE A 10 13.90 8.71 -14.42
CA ILE A 10 13.07 7.53 -14.13
C ILE A 10 12.71 7.45 -12.64
N VAL A 11 13.67 7.64 -11.74
CA VAL A 11 13.40 7.55 -10.29
C VAL A 11 13.22 8.95 -9.70
N ARG A 12 12.05 9.23 -9.11
CA ARG A 12 11.73 10.54 -8.55
C ARG A 12 11.16 10.41 -7.14
N LYS A 13 11.39 11.43 -6.31
CA LYS A 13 10.70 11.59 -5.02
C LYS A 13 9.81 12.81 -5.10
N GLY A 14 8.60 12.73 -4.57
CA GLY A 14 7.67 13.84 -4.62
C GLY A 14 6.62 13.81 -3.51
N ILE A 15 5.87 14.90 -3.44
CA ILE A 15 4.87 15.15 -2.40
C ILE A 15 3.48 14.93 -2.99
N VAL A 16 2.72 14.03 -2.40
CA VAL A 16 1.36 13.71 -2.85
C VAL A 16 0.45 14.92 -2.73
N GLN A 17 -0.27 15.24 -3.81
CA GLN A 17 -1.20 16.37 -3.90
C GLN A 17 -2.66 15.93 -3.86
N SER A 18 -2.98 14.79 -4.46
CA SER A 18 -4.34 14.22 -4.45
C SER A 18 -4.26 12.70 -4.58
N VAL A 19 -5.30 12.02 -4.11
CA VAL A 19 -5.42 10.55 -4.13
C VAL A 19 -6.84 10.19 -4.52
N ASP A 20 -6.96 9.34 -5.55
CA ASP A 20 -8.19 8.64 -5.90
C ASP A 20 -8.05 7.18 -5.47
N THR A 21 -8.68 6.84 -4.34
CA THR A 21 -8.64 5.49 -3.77
C THR A 21 -9.47 4.49 -4.56
N GLY A 22 -10.48 4.94 -5.32
CA GLY A 22 -11.30 4.09 -6.18
C GLY A 22 -10.54 3.65 -7.44
N ALA A 23 -9.78 4.57 -8.04
CA ALA A 23 -8.95 4.29 -9.21
C ALA A 23 -7.55 3.75 -8.85
N MET A 24 -7.15 3.77 -7.56
CA MET A 24 -5.79 3.48 -7.10
C MET A 24 -4.75 4.36 -7.81
N LYS A 25 -5.03 5.66 -7.89
CA LYS A 25 -4.16 6.67 -8.51
C LYS A 25 -3.90 7.85 -7.58
N ALA A 26 -2.81 8.55 -7.81
CA ALA A 26 -2.51 9.79 -7.11
C ALA A 26 -1.68 10.75 -7.96
N ARG A 27 -1.81 12.05 -7.68
CA ARG A 27 -0.97 13.10 -8.27
C ARG A 27 0.14 13.48 -7.30
N VAL A 28 1.34 13.68 -7.84
CA VAL A 28 2.54 13.94 -7.06
C VAL A 28 3.22 15.19 -7.59
N LYS A 29 3.54 16.11 -6.69
CA LYS A 29 4.38 17.26 -6.97
C LYS A 29 5.85 16.86 -6.87
N PHE A 30 6.64 17.18 -7.87
CA PHE A 30 8.08 16.91 -7.92
C PHE A 30 8.88 18.21 -7.73
N PRO A 31 9.36 18.51 -6.50
CA PRO A 31 10.06 19.77 -6.23
C PRO A 31 11.36 19.91 -7.05
N ASP A 32 12.03 18.80 -7.33
CA ASP A 32 13.26 18.70 -8.11
C ASP A 32 13.07 18.96 -9.61
N LYS A 33 11.82 18.99 -10.08
CA LYS A 33 11.45 19.25 -11.49
C LYS A 33 10.71 20.57 -11.64
N GLY A 34 11.11 21.61 -10.88
CA GLY A 34 10.46 22.93 -10.91
C GLY A 34 9.08 22.94 -10.27
N GLY A 35 8.75 21.94 -9.45
CA GLY A 35 7.47 21.86 -8.75
C GLY A 35 6.29 21.43 -9.63
N ILE A 36 6.55 20.81 -10.80
CA ILE A 36 5.50 20.23 -11.64
C ILE A 36 4.66 19.21 -10.86
N ILE A 37 3.39 19.12 -11.21
CA ILE A 37 2.46 18.13 -10.69
C ILE A 37 2.24 17.09 -11.78
N SER A 38 2.35 15.82 -11.43
CA SER A 38 2.13 14.71 -12.36
C SER A 38 0.66 14.63 -12.83
N GLY A 39 0.45 13.84 -13.89
CA GLY A 39 -0.85 13.22 -14.14
C GLY A 39 -1.20 12.19 -13.05
N ASP A 40 -2.27 11.42 -13.28
CA ASP A 40 -2.72 10.41 -12.34
C ASP A 40 -1.83 9.15 -12.40
N LEU A 41 -0.89 9.06 -11.46
CA LEU A 41 0.07 7.96 -11.36
C LEU A 41 -0.56 6.75 -10.68
N HIS A 42 -0.28 5.56 -11.18
CA HIS A 42 -0.78 4.32 -10.59
C HIS A 42 -0.09 4.02 -9.26
N ILE A 43 -0.85 3.68 -8.24
CA ILE A 43 -0.31 3.22 -6.96
C ILE A 43 -0.04 1.72 -7.07
N LEU A 44 1.22 1.32 -6.84
CA LEU A 44 1.62 -0.08 -6.95
C LEU A 44 0.87 -0.94 -5.92
N ALA A 45 0.07 -1.87 -6.43
CA ALA A 45 -0.60 -2.86 -5.60
C ALA A 45 0.43 -3.85 -5.03
N ARG A 46 0.32 -4.13 -3.73
CA ARG A 46 1.13 -5.15 -3.06
C ARG A 46 0.19 -6.26 -2.57
N PRO A 47 0.38 -7.52 -3.01
CA PRO A 47 -0.36 -8.63 -2.45
C PRO A 47 -0.16 -8.65 -0.93
N ARG A 48 -1.26 -8.72 -0.19
CA ARG A 48 -1.21 -8.91 1.26
C ARG A 48 -1.85 -10.25 1.57
N ALA A 49 -1.15 -11.05 2.37
CA ALA A 49 -1.70 -12.25 2.95
C ALA A 49 -1.80 -12.04 4.46
N VAL A 50 -2.94 -12.40 5.04
CA VAL A 50 -3.06 -12.55 6.49
C VAL A 50 -2.83 -14.03 6.78
N VAL A 51 -1.74 -14.35 7.47
CA VAL A 51 -1.43 -15.72 7.89
C VAL A 51 -1.74 -15.82 9.38
N PRO A 52 -2.91 -16.35 9.76
CA PRO A 52 -3.33 -16.41 11.17
C PRO A 52 -2.47 -17.33 12.05
N GLY A 53 -1.73 -18.27 11.46
CA GLY A 53 -0.81 -19.17 12.15
C GLY A 53 0.09 -19.93 11.17
N GLY A 54 1.19 -20.53 11.66
CA GLY A 54 2.22 -21.18 10.82
C GLY A 54 1.71 -22.27 9.87
N ASN A 55 0.59 -22.91 10.22
CA ASN A 55 -0.07 -23.97 9.44
C ASN A 55 -1.28 -23.47 8.62
N ASP A 56 -1.75 -22.25 8.84
CA ASP A 56 -2.97 -21.71 8.25
C ASP A 56 -2.64 -20.72 7.12
N ARG A 57 -1.99 -21.21 6.07
CA ARG A 57 -1.59 -20.38 4.92
C ARG A 57 -2.72 -20.11 3.92
N SER A 58 -3.95 -20.47 4.25
CA SER A 58 -5.09 -20.38 3.33
C SER A 58 -6.05 -19.26 3.71
N GLY A 59 -5.96 -18.14 2.97
CA GLY A 59 -6.99 -17.11 2.91
C GLY A 59 -6.77 -15.89 3.82
N ASN A 60 -7.84 -15.12 4.01
CA ASN A 60 -7.86 -13.86 4.75
C ASN A 60 -8.67 -14.03 6.05
N ARG A 61 -8.17 -14.85 6.99
CA ARG A 61 -8.86 -15.11 8.28
C ARG A 61 -7.93 -14.78 9.45
N THR A 62 -8.49 -14.37 10.58
CA THR A 62 -7.75 -14.31 11.86
C THR A 62 -7.76 -15.67 12.53
N ALA A 63 -6.82 -15.91 13.44
CA ALA A 63 -6.85 -17.11 14.27
C ALA A 63 -8.14 -17.14 15.10
N GLY A 64 -8.85 -18.26 15.08
CA GLY A 64 -9.94 -18.52 16.02
C GLY A 64 -9.36 -19.13 17.29
N THR A 65 -9.82 -18.67 18.45
CA THR A 65 -9.39 -19.21 19.74
C THR A 65 -10.60 -19.74 20.49
N SER A 66 -10.51 -20.97 20.98
CA SER A 66 -11.42 -21.50 21.98
C SER A 66 -10.73 -21.50 23.34
N LEU A 67 -11.40 -20.90 24.33
CA LEU A 67 -10.99 -20.93 25.72
C LEU A 67 -11.93 -21.85 26.48
N THR A 68 -11.37 -22.80 27.21
CA THR A 68 -12.11 -23.61 28.17
C THR A 68 -11.82 -23.09 29.57
N TYR A 69 -12.87 -22.76 30.31
CA TYR A 69 -12.77 -22.28 31.68
C TYR A 69 -13.94 -22.78 32.52
N ASP A 70 -13.73 -22.91 33.82
CA ASP A 70 -14.81 -23.26 34.74
C ASP A 70 -15.69 -22.04 35.02
N LYS A 71 -17.02 -22.21 34.92
CA LYS A 71 -18.00 -21.22 35.34
C LYS A 71 -19.05 -21.90 36.20
N ASN A 72 -18.93 -21.71 37.52
CA ASN A 72 -19.79 -22.33 38.53
C ASN A 72 -19.74 -23.86 38.52
N ASP A 73 -18.52 -24.43 38.62
CA ASP A 73 -18.27 -25.87 38.69
C ASP A 73 -18.76 -26.62 37.43
N THR A 74 -18.78 -25.89 36.31
CA THR A 74 -19.17 -26.38 34.99
C THR A 74 -18.16 -25.86 33.97
N ALA A 75 -17.43 -26.79 33.34
CA ALA A 75 -16.53 -26.45 32.25
C ALA A 75 -17.31 -25.87 31.06
N ARG A 76 -16.95 -24.66 30.64
CA ARG A 76 -17.50 -24.02 29.44
C ARG A 76 -16.40 -23.76 28.43
N THR A 77 -16.74 -23.93 27.16
CA THR A 77 -15.87 -23.59 26.04
C THR A 77 -16.51 -22.45 25.26
N GLU A 78 -15.81 -21.33 25.14
CA GLU A 78 -16.23 -20.20 24.33
C GLU A 78 -15.25 -20.00 23.17
N SER A 79 -15.78 -19.77 21.97
CA SER A 79 -15.00 -19.46 20.78
C SER A 79 -15.10 -17.97 20.49
N HIS A 80 -13.97 -17.32 20.21
CA HIS A 80 -13.95 -15.94 19.72
C HIS A 80 -12.99 -15.77 18.54
N SER A 81 -13.32 -14.81 17.69
CA SER A 81 -12.52 -14.37 16.55
C SER A 81 -12.75 -12.89 16.31
N HIS A 82 -11.77 -12.20 15.71
CA HIS A 82 -11.90 -10.81 15.30
C HIS A 82 -11.98 -10.70 13.78
N ALA A 83 -12.79 -9.80 13.24
CA ALA A 83 -12.69 -9.48 11.83
C ALA A 83 -11.40 -8.69 11.57
N ALA A 84 -10.63 -9.10 10.56
CA ALA A 84 -9.54 -8.31 10.02
C ALA A 84 -9.85 -7.99 8.55
N TYR A 85 -9.69 -6.73 8.18
CA TYR A 85 -9.89 -6.27 6.82
C TYR A 85 -8.55 -5.90 6.20
N ILE A 86 -8.27 -6.48 5.05
CA ILE A 86 -7.10 -6.12 4.25
C ILE A 86 -7.52 -4.99 3.33
N THR A 87 -6.95 -3.81 3.52
CA THR A 87 -7.13 -2.68 2.62
C THR A 87 -5.89 -2.49 1.75
N ASN A 88 -6.07 -1.95 0.54
CA ASN A 88 -4.95 -1.48 -0.25
C ASN A 88 -4.24 -0.32 0.45
N TRP A 89 -2.93 -0.23 0.27
CA TRP A 89 -2.20 0.93 0.78
C TRP A 89 -2.36 2.06 -0.22
N THR A 90 -2.71 3.23 0.27
CA THR A 90 -2.73 4.47 -0.50
C THR A 90 -1.96 5.53 0.30
N PRO A 91 -1.17 6.40 -0.35
CA PRO A 91 -0.47 7.45 0.37
C PRO A 91 -1.45 8.50 0.89
N THR A 92 -1.00 9.35 1.80
CA THR A 92 -1.76 10.52 2.26
C THR A 92 -1.32 11.78 1.53
N VAL A 93 -2.22 12.74 1.33
CA VAL A 93 -1.86 14.06 0.81
C VAL A 93 -0.83 14.71 1.72
N GLY A 94 0.21 15.29 1.13
CA GLY A 94 1.36 15.88 1.84
C GLY A 94 2.47 14.88 2.18
N SER A 95 2.25 13.57 2.05
CA SER A 95 3.31 12.59 2.27
C SER A 95 4.32 12.56 1.13
N MET A 96 5.58 12.25 1.48
CA MET A 96 6.64 12.01 0.49
C MET A 96 6.52 10.58 -0.04
N VAL A 97 6.63 10.42 -1.35
CA VAL A 97 6.58 9.11 -2.04
C VAL A 97 7.74 8.94 -3.01
N LEU A 98 8.08 7.68 -3.28
CA LEU A 98 8.98 7.28 -4.35
C LEU A 98 8.17 6.88 -5.59
N CYS A 99 8.53 7.46 -6.74
CA CYS A 99 7.90 7.21 -8.03
C CYS A 99 8.90 6.61 -9.02
N LEU A 100 8.41 5.70 -9.85
CA LEU A 100 9.07 5.19 -11.04
C LEU A 100 8.34 5.74 -12.27
N MET A 101 9.02 6.56 -13.06
CA MET A 101 8.49 7.23 -14.24
C MET A 101 8.86 6.46 -15.50
N ILE A 102 7.96 6.40 -16.46
CA ILE A 102 8.22 5.86 -17.78
C ILE A 102 8.99 6.93 -18.60
N PRO A 103 10.13 6.58 -19.24
CA PRO A 103 10.93 7.54 -19.99
C PRO A 103 10.40 7.74 -21.43
N ASP A 104 9.09 7.89 -21.60
CA ASP A 104 8.43 8.17 -22.88
C ASP A 104 8.15 9.68 -23.10
N GLY A 105 8.19 10.46 -22.02
CA GLY A 105 7.95 11.91 -22.04
C GLY A 105 6.52 12.30 -21.65
N ASP A 106 5.60 11.34 -21.53
CA ASP A 106 4.17 11.60 -21.28
C ASP A 106 3.87 11.86 -19.80
N GLY A 107 4.86 11.65 -18.93
CA GLY A 107 4.72 11.90 -17.49
C GLY A 107 3.95 10.80 -16.76
N GLU A 108 3.79 9.64 -17.38
CA GLU A 108 3.25 8.43 -16.78
C GLU A 108 4.23 7.78 -15.80
N GLY A 109 3.69 7.01 -14.86
CA GLY A 109 4.50 6.32 -13.88
C GLY A 109 3.71 5.68 -12.74
N TYR A 110 4.48 5.18 -11.78
CA TYR A 110 4.00 4.36 -10.68
C TYR A 110 4.53 4.87 -9.34
N ILE A 111 3.65 4.94 -8.34
CA ILE A 111 4.02 5.20 -6.95
C ILE A 111 4.38 3.85 -6.32
N LEU A 112 5.63 3.72 -5.89
CA LEU A 112 6.17 2.49 -5.33
C LEU A 112 5.87 2.36 -3.82
N GLY A 113 5.77 3.49 -3.13
CA GLY A 113 5.59 3.54 -1.67
C GLY A 113 5.83 4.93 -1.09
N GLY A 114 5.46 5.08 0.18
CA GLY A 114 5.75 6.27 0.99
C GLY A 114 7.14 6.22 1.62
N ILE A 115 7.69 7.40 1.92
CA ILE A 115 8.95 7.59 2.64
C ILE A 115 8.60 8.15 4.03
N GLN A 116 9.06 7.49 5.08
CA GLN A 116 8.90 7.88 6.49
C GLN A 116 10.22 8.39 7.07
#